data_AF-A0A2D5PKE3-F1
#
_entry.id   AF-A0A2D5PKE3-F1
#
_cell.length_a   1.000
_cell.length_b   1.000
_cell.length_c   1.000
_cell.angle_alpha   90.00
_cell.angle_beta   90.00
_cell.angle_gamma   90.00
#
_symmetry.space_group_name_H-M   'P 1'
#
loop_
_entity.id
_entity.type
_entity.pdbx_description
1 polymer ?
#
loop_
_entity_poly.entity_id
_entity_poly.type
_entity_poly.pdbx_seq_one_letter_code
_entity_poly.pdbx_strand_id
1 'polypeptide(L)'
;MRYLWTITAAILFIASCFFSTRLLLQLADDTATAVAYAAVAVALALVQYASLPRAIALWSENKLSSGIHFATFGLLTSLSIAASTGALIGDTSHQQNQAVTSSTEYRLIISQIEQQQQLIKQLQQTAAIDADNGYRSRSIITLNKIPAIQSQINQLQQELSSIKPQSNTAATELFTRIASRTGLDTDTVMTATYIAIAVLIELALTISVAAAAEPAARVEARAQAQAKPKKSRTFSEYLFDSAKKEWEEINGTFTPESQTDNKQAIKAAPT
;
A
#
# COMPACT_ATOMS: atom_id res chain seq x y z
N MET A 1 0.21 -23.01 6.54
CA MET A 1 1.03 -21.91 7.11
C MET A 1 1.83 -21.13 6.06
N ARG A 2 2.68 -21.75 5.22
CA ARG A 2 3.47 -21.01 4.21
C ARG A 2 2.61 -20.20 3.22
N TYR A 3 1.51 -20.76 2.74
CA TYR A 3 0.55 -20.04 1.88
C TYR A 3 -0.04 -18.78 2.54
N LEU A 4 -0.25 -18.81 3.86
CA LEU A 4 -0.76 -17.66 4.60
C LEU A 4 0.29 -16.55 4.63
N TRP A 5 1.56 -16.87 4.92
CA TRP A 5 2.66 -15.90 4.88
C TRP A 5 2.90 -15.30 3.49
N THR A 6 2.77 -16.08 2.42
CA THR A 6 2.90 -15.57 1.06
C THR A 6 1.76 -14.62 0.69
N ILE A 7 0.53 -14.91 1.12
CA ILE A 7 -0.62 -14.02 0.90
C ILE A 7 -0.43 -12.72 1.69
N THR A 8 -0.04 -12.81 2.97
CA THR A 8 0.24 -11.65 3.81
C THR A 8 1.36 -10.78 3.21
N ALA A 9 2.45 -11.40 2.75
CA ALA A 9 3.54 -10.70 2.07
C ALA A 9 3.06 -10.00 0.80
N ALA A 10 2.24 -10.66 -0.02
CA ALA A 10 1.70 -10.05 -1.24
C ALA A 10 0.79 -8.84 -0.94
N ILE A 11 -0.09 -8.94 0.05
CA ILE A 11 -0.98 -7.83 0.45
C ILE A 11 -0.16 -6.64 0.96
N LEU A 12 0.78 -6.89 1.88
CA LEU A 12 1.61 -5.83 2.44
C LEU A 12 2.55 -5.22 1.38
N PHE A 13 3.05 -6.03 0.44
CA PHE A 13 3.84 -5.55 -0.69
C PHE A 13 3.03 -4.61 -1.58
N ILE A 14 1.79 -4.97 -1.90
CA ILE A 14 0.89 -4.11 -2.68
C ILE A 14 0.63 -2.80 -1.92
N ALA A 15 0.42 -2.86 -0.61
CA ALA A 15 0.23 -1.65 0.21
C ALA A 15 1.48 -0.74 0.20
N SER A 16 2.68 -1.30 0.38
CA SER A 16 3.94 -0.55 0.32
C SER A 16 4.18 0.07 -1.08
N CYS A 17 3.91 -0.69 -2.15
CA CYS A 17 3.95 -0.17 -3.52
C CYS A 17 2.95 0.97 -3.74
N PHE A 18 1.73 0.83 -3.21
CA PHE A 18 0.69 1.86 -3.32
C PHE A 18 1.14 3.17 -2.69
N PHE A 19 1.67 3.13 -1.46
CA PHE A 19 2.15 4.34 -0.78
C PHE A 19 3.37 4.96 -1.46
N SER A 20 4.33 4.14 -1.90
CA SER A 20 5.50 4.62 -2.66
C SER A 20 5.10 5.27 -3.98
N THR A 21 4.16 4.65 -4.70
CA THR A 21 3.61 5.20 -5.94
C THR A 21 2.88 6.51 -5.68
N ARG A 22 2.05 6.57 -4.64
CA ARG A 22 1.34 7.79 -4.23
C ARG A 22 2.29 8.95 -3.95
N LEU A 23 3.37 8.72 -3.22
CA LEU A 23 4.37 9.76 -2.98
C LEU A 23 4.97 10.25 -4.29
N LEU A 24 5.47 9.36 -5.15
CA LEU A 24 6.12 9.80 -6.38
C LEU A 24 5.14 10.45 -7.36
N LEU A 25 3.87 10.03 -7.37
CA LEU A 25 2.83 10.70 -8.15
C LEU A 25 2.59 12.15 -7.71
N GLN A 26 2.84 12.51 -6.44
CA GLN A 26 2.78 13.90 -5.98
C GLN A 26 3.91 14.76 -6.58
N LEU A 27 4.98 14.16 -7.11
CA LEU A 27 6.07 14.85 -7.80
C LEU A 27 5.88 14.90 -9.33
N ALA A 28 4.86 14.24 -9.87
CA ALA A 28 4.64 14.20 -11.31
C ALA A 28 3.86 15.44 -11.78
N ASP A 29 4.44 16.18 -12.72
CA ASP A 29 3.78 17.33 -13.36
C ASP A 29 2.87 16.91 -14.53
N ASP A 30 3.06 15.70 -15.06
CA ASP A 30 2.33 15.17 -16.21
C ASP A 30 2.10 13.66 -16.15
N THR A 31 1.31 13.13 -17.09
CA THR A 31 0.94 11.71 -17.13
C THR A 31 2.10 10.78 -17.46
N ALA A 32 3.04 11.19 -18.33
CA ALA A 32 4.19 10.37 -18.68
C ALA A 32 5.17 10.26 -17.51
N THR A 33 5.44 11.36 -16.80
CA THR A 33 6.25 11.34 -15.58
C THR A 33 5.57 10.54 -14.46
N ALA A 34 4.25 10.63 -14.32
CA ALA A 34 3.47 9.82 -13.38
C ALA A 34 3.64 8.31 -13.61
N VAL A 35 3.58 7.85 -14.87
CA VAL A 35 3.77 6.43 -15.21
C VAL A 35 5.20 5.99 -14.92
N ALA A 36 6.20 6.81 -15.27
CA ALA A 36 7.60 6.51 -15.01
C ALA A 36 7.86 6.37 -13.51
N TYR A 37 7.33 7.27 -12.70
CA TYR A 37 7.42 7.23 -11.24
C TYR A 37 6.73 6.03 -10.61
N ALA A 38 5.54 5.66 -11.09
CA ALA A 38 4.89 4.43 -10.64
C ALA A 38 5.73 3.18 -10.95
N ALA A 39 6.31 3.10 -12.15
CA ALA A 39 7.18 1.99 -12.53
C ALA A 39 8.45 1.94 -11.66
N VAL A 40 9.06 3.10 -11.36
CA VAL A 40 10.22 3.19 -10.47
C VAL A 40 9.87 2.74 -9.05
N ALA A 41 8.73 3.17 -8.48
CA ALA A 41 8.28 2.72 -7.16
C ALA A 41 8.15 1.20 -7.08
N VAL A 42 7.50 0.58 -8.08
CA VAL A 42 7.34 -0.88 -8.14
C VAL A 42 8.69 -1.57 -8.26
N ALA A 43 9.58 -1.07 -9.13
CA ALA A 43 10.92 -1.64 -9.30
C ALA A 43 11.74 -1.58 -8.00
N LEU A 44 11.72 -0.44 -7.29
CA LEU A 44 12.41 -0.28 -6.01
C LEU A 44 11.86 -1.23 -4.95
N ALA A 45 10.53 -1.38 -4.86
CA ALA A 45 9.92 -2.32 -3.94
C ALA A 45 10.34 -3.78 -4.25
N LEU A 46 10.36 -4.19 -5.53
CA LEU A 46 10.84 -5.51 -5.93
C LEU A 46 12.30 -5.73 -5.53
N VAL A 47 13.17 -4.75 -5.76
CA VAL A 47 14.59 -4.82 -5.38
C VAL A 47 14.76 -4.92 -3.86
N GLN A 48 13.97 -4.16 -3.09
CA GLN A 48 13.99 -4.22 -1.62
C GLN A 48 13.73 -5.66 -1.14
N TYR A 49 12.61 -6.26 -1.53
CA TYR A 49 12.23 -7.58 -1.00
C TYR A 49 12.97 -8.74 -1.66
N ALA A 50 13.56 -8.57 -2.84
CA ALA A 50 14.51 -9.53 -3.39
C ALA A 50 15.86 -9.52 -2.64
N SER A 51 16.26 -8.37 -2.10
CA SER A 51 17.56 -8.22 -1.43
C SER A 51 17.65 -8.98 -0.11
N LEU A 52 16.57 -9.01 0.69
CA LEU A 52 16.61 -9.65 2.02
C LEU A 52 16.85 -11.18 1.96
N PRO A 53 16.09 -11.99 1.20
CA PRO A 53 16.36 -13.42 1.09
C PRO A 53 17.77 -13.70 0.53
N ARG A 54 18.23 -12.88 -0.42
CA ARG A 54 19.57 -13.00 -1.00
C ARG A 54 20.67 -12.68 0.01
N ALA A 55 20.47 -11.66 0.83
CA ALA A 55 21.37 -11.30 1.92
C ALA A 55 21.52 -12.46 2.92
N ILE A 56 20.39 -13.06 3.32
CA ILE A 56 20.36 -14.20 4.24
C ILE A 56 21.08 -15.42 3.63
N ALA A 57 20.79 -15.73 2.37
CA ALA A 57 21.40 -16.87 1.68
C ALA A 57 22.94 -16.74 1.56
N LEU A 58 23.43 -15.53 1.26
CA LEU A 58 24.86 -15.28 1.07
C LEU A 58 25.64 -15.06 2.38
N TRP A 59 24.96 -15.00 3.53
CA TRP A 59 25.58 -14.64 4.81
C TRP A 59 26.74 -15.58 5.20
N SER A 60 26.59 -16.89 4.95
CA SER A 60 27.62 -17.89 5.25
C SER A 60 28.73 -17.97 4.20
N GLU A 61 28.45 -17.59 2.95
CA GLU A 61 29.37 -17.80 1.82
C GLU A 61 30.22 -16.56 1.52
N ASN A 62 29.59 -15.38 1.49
CA ASN A 62 30.23 -14.14 1.11
C ASN A 62 29.68 -12.97 1.91
N LYS A 63 30.34 -12.67 3.04
CA LYS A 63 29.95 -11.60 3.97
C LYS A 63 29.88 -10.22 3.31
N LEU A 64 30.77 -9.92 2.36
CA LEU A 64 30.77 -8.63 1.66
C LEU A 64 29.52 -8.49 0.77
N SER A 65 29.24 -9.51 -0.05
CA SER A 65 28.05 -9.49 -0.92
C SER A 65 26.76 -9.50 -0.11
N SER A 66 26.71 -10.26 0.98
CA SER A 66 25.58 -10.26 1.92
C SER A 66 25.38 -8.88 2.56
N GLY A 67 26.48 -8.23 2.99
CA GLY A 67 26.47 -6.88 3.55
C GLY A 67 25.91 -5.84 2.58
N ILE A 68 26.25 -5.91 1.28
CA ILE A 68 25.68 -5.02 0.26
C ILE A 68 24.17 -5.20 0.16
N HIS A 69 23.67 -6.44 0.13
CA HIS A 69 22.23 -6.68 0.07
C HIS A 69 21.49 -6.22 1.34
N PHE A 70 22.08 -6.38 2.52
CA PHE A 70 21.53 -5.81 3.76
C PHE A 70 21.50 -4.28 3.73
N ALA A 71 22.56 -3.64 3.22
CA ALA A 71 22.62 -2.19 3.06
C ALA A 71 21.57 -1.69 2.07
N THR A 72 21.43 -2.33 0.90
CA THR A 72 20.39 -2.02 -0.09
C THR A 72 19.00 -2.18 0.51
N PHE A 73 18.74 -3.28 1.22
CA PHE A 73 17.48 -3.51 1.90
C PHE A 73 17.18 -2.42 2.94
N GLY A 74 18.15 -2.08 3.81
CA GLY A 74 17.99 -1.06 4.84
C GLY A 74 17.75 0.35 4.28
N LEU A 75 18.45 0.70 3.19
CA LEU A 75 18.27 1.98 2.50
C LEU A 75 16.86 2.07 1.89
N LEU A 76 16.45 1.04 1.14
CA LEU A 76 15.13 1.04 0.50
C LEU A 76 13.99 0.99 1.52
N THR A 77 14.18 0.28 2.64
CA THR A 77 13.20 0.28 3.74
C THR A 77 13.05 1.66 4.36
N SER A 78 14.16 2.35 4.61
CA SER A 78 14.13 3.74 5.11
C SER A 78 13.41 4.67 4.13
N LEU A 79 13.69 4.53 2.83
CA LEU A 79 13.01 5.31 1.78
C LEU A 79 11.50 5.00 1.72
N SER A 80 11.12 3.72 1.86
CA SER A 80 9.71 3.30 1.90
C SER A 80 8.96 3.85 3.11
N ILE A 81 9.59 3.88 4.29
CA ILE A 81 9.02 4.50 5.49
C ILE A 81 8.80 6.00 5.27
N ALA A 82 9.81 6.69 4.73
CA ALA A 82 9.72 8.11 4.43
C ALA A 82 8.61 8.39 3.40
N ALA A 83 8.52 7.54 2.36
CA ALA A 83 7.50 7.65 1.33
C ALA A 83 6.08 7.45 1.88
N SER A 84 5.89 6.40 2.70
CA SER A 84 4.59 6.10 3.31
C SER A 84 4.16 7.20 4.27
N THR A 85 5.10 7.71 5.08
CA THR A 85 4.83 8.82 6.00
C THR A 85 4.48 10.09 5.22
N GLY A 86 5.26 10.43 4.20
CA GLY A 86 5.02 11.62 3.37
C GLY A 86 3.69 11.57 2.63
N ALA A 87 3.33 10.41 2.06
CA ALA A 87 2.04 10.22 1.39
C ALA A 87 0.87 10.40 2.37
N LEU A 88 0.94 9.82 3.58
CA LEU A 88 -0.11 9.94 4.60
C LEU A 88 -0.27 11.38 5.10
N ILE A 89 0.84 12.08 5.35
CA ILE A 89 0.81 13.50 5.74
C ILE A 89 0.19 14.34 4.61
N GLY A 90 0.68 14.16 3.39
CA GLY A 90 0.21 14.92 2.22
C GLY A 90 -1.29 14.73 1.95
N ASP A 91 -1.78 13.49 1.98
CA ASP A 91 -3.19 13.20 1.77
C ASP A 91 -4.08 13.82 2.88
N THR A 92 -3.64 13.77 4.14
CA THR A 92 -4.37 14.38 5.26
C THR A 92 -4.39 15.91 5.17
N SER A 93 -3.25 16.54 4.87
CA SER A 93 -3.19 17.99 4.66
C SER A 93 -4.04 18.44 3.47
N HIS A 94 -4.03 17.67 2.38
CA HIS A 94 -4.87 17.95 1.23
C HIS A 94 -6.37 17.85 1.58
N GLN A 95 -6.79 16.80 2.31
CA GLN A 95 -8.16 16.68 2.80
C GLN A 95 -8.56 17.82 3.74
N GLN A 96 -7.67 18.23 4.65
CA GLN A 96 -7.88 19.39 5.53
C GLN A 96 -8.09 20.68 4.73
N ASN A 97 -7.23 20.96 3.75
CA ASN A 97 -7.35 22.14 2.90
C ASN A 97 -8.63 22.12 2.04
N GLN A 98 -8.99 20.95 1.51
CA GLN A 98 -10.26 20.78 0.81
C GLN A 98 -11.46 21.03 1.73
N ALA A 99 -11.40 20.59 2.99
CA ALA A 99 -12.46 20.84 3.97
C ALA A 99 -12.60 22.35 4.28
N VAL A 100 -11.48 23.07 4.46
CA VAL A 100 -11.49 24.55 4.65
C VAL A 100 -12.15 25.24 3.47
N THR A 101 -11.63 25.00 2.27
CA THR A 101 -12.10 25.65 1.04
C THR A 101 -13.54 25.29 0.68
N SER A 102 -14.00 24.13 1.13
CA SER A 102 -15.40 23.70 0.95
C SER A 102 -16.33 24.21 2.04
N SER A 103 -15.81 24.77 3.15
CA SER A 103 -16.64 25.22 4.26
C SER A 103 -17.56 26.38 3.87
N THR A 104 -18.74 26.40 4.48
CA THR A 104 -19.72 27.49 4.28
C THR A 104 -19.13 28.84 4.65
N GLU A 105 -18.35 28.89 5.73
CA GLU A 105 -17.68 30.10 6.22
C GLU A 105 -16.69 30.65 5.18
N TYR A 106 -15.79 29.80 4.66
CA TYR A 106 -14.83 30.20 3.63
C TYR A 106 -15.53 30.72 2.37
N ARG A 107 -16.55 30.00 1.89
CA ARG A 107 -17.33 30.41 0.71
C ARG A 107 -18.08 31.73 0.93
N LEU A 108 -18.59 31.96 2.14
CA LEU A 108 -19.29 33.18 2.49
C LEU A 108 -18.34 34.38 2.45
N ILE A 109 -17.14 34.27 3.06
CA ILE A 109 -16.16 35.36 3.07
C ILE A 109 -15.67 35.67 1.65
N ILE A 110 -15.39 34.64 0.83
CA ILE A 110 -15.04 34.84 -0.59
C ILE A 110 -16.17 35.59 -1.32
N SER A 111 -17.42 35.18 -1.13
CA SER A 111 -18.57 35.87 -1.74
C SER A 111 -18.67 37.33 -1.30
N GLN A 112 -18.38 37.65 -0.03
CA GLN A 112 -18.36 39.03 0.46
C GLN A 112 -17.23 39.85 -0.17
N ILE A 113 -16.03 39.26 -0.31
CA ILE A 113 -14.91 39.91 -0.99
C ILE A 113 -15.28 40.22 -2.44
N GLU A 114 -15.88 39.27 -3.17
CA GLU A 114 -16.32 39.46 -4.55
C GLU A 114 -17.37 40.58 -4.67
N GLN A 115 -18.36 40.62 -3.78
CA GLN A 115 -19.37 41.68 -3.75
C GLN A 115 -18.74 43.06 -3.55
N GLN A 116 -17.77 43.19 -2.64
CA GLN A 116 -17.07 44.45 -2.37
C GLN A 116 -16.19 44.87 -3.56
N GLN A 117 -15.55 43.93 -4.24
CA GLN A 117 -14.80 44.22 -5.47
C GLN A 117 -15.72 44.70 -6.61
N GLN A 118 -16.92 44.12 -6.73
CA GLN A 118 -17.92 44.59 -7.68
C GLN A 118 -18.39 46.01 -7.35
N LEU A 119 -18.58 46.32 -6.07
CA LEU A 119 -18.95 47.67 -5.62
C LEU A 119 -17.86 48.71 -5.98
N ILE A 120 -16.57 48.38 -5.78
CA ILE A 120 -15.47 49.25 -6.22
C ILE A 120 -15.55 49.53 -7.72
N LYS A 121 -15.76 48.49 -8.55
CA LYS A 121 -15.90 48.65 -10.01
C LYS A 121 -17.07 49.57 -10.37
N GLN A 122 -18.21 49.41 -9.72
CA GLN A 122 -19.39 50.26 -9.94
C GLN A 122 -19.13 51.73 -9.54
N LEU A 123 -18.45 51.95 -8.41
CA LEU A 123 -18.08 53.30 -7.97
C LEU A 123 -17.10 53.96 -8.94
N GLN A 124 -16.12 53.21 -9.46
CA GLN A 124 -15.19 53.70 -10.48
C GLN A 124 -15.90 54.07 -11.78
N GLN A 125 -16.83 53.23 -12.25
CA GLN A 125 -17.66 53.52 -13.42
C GLN A 125 -18.53 54.77 -13.21
N THR A 126 -19.18 54.88 -12.05
CA THR A 126 -20.02 56.03 -11.71
C THR A 126 -19.20 57.32 -11.65
N ALA A 127 -18.01 57.27 -11.05
CA ALA A 127 -17.10 58.40 -10.99
C ALA A 127 -16.61 58.85 -12.38
N ALA A 128 -16.29 57.90 -13.27
CA ALA A 128 -15.92 58.20 -14.65
C ALA A 128 -17.06 58.93 -15.40
N ILE A 129 -18.30 58.43 -15.27
CA ILE A 129 -19.48 59.08 -15.86
C ILE A 129 -19.67 60.50 -15.29
N ASP A 130 -19.56 60.68 -13.98
CA ASP A 130 -19.69 62.01 -13.35
C ASP A 130 -18.56 62.95 -13.83
N ALA A 131 -17.34 62.46 -14.02
CA ALA A 131 -16.22 63.24 -14.54
C ALA A 131 -16.44 63.68 -16.00
N ASP A 132 -16.91 62.77 -16.86
CA ASP A 132 -17.19 63.03 -18.29
C ASP A 132 -18.31 64.07 -18.47
N ASN A 133 -19.27 64.11 -17.55
CA ASN A 133 -20.36 65.09 -17.54
C ASN A 133 -20.01 66.41 -16.83
N GLY A 134 -18.74 66.61 -16.43
CA GLY A 134 -18.27 67.84 -15.80
C GLY A 134 -18.53 67.94 -14.29
N TYR A 135 -19.11 66.92 -13.66
CA TYR A 135 -19.37 66.85 -12.21
C TYR A 135 -18.15 66.38 -11.39
N ARG A 136 -17.00 67.04 -11.56
CA ARG A 136 -15.72 66.64 -10.92
C ARG A 136 -15.81 66.48 -9.40
N SER A 137 -16.52 67.39 -8.71
CA SER A 137 -16.69 67.31 -7.26
C SER A 137 -17.40 66.01 -6.83
N ARG A 138 -18.45 65.61 -7.56
CA ARG A 138 -19.18 64.35 -7.29
C ARG A 138 -18.35 63.11 -7.61
N SER A 139 -17.56 63.15 -8.69
CA SER A 139 -16.60 62.09 -9.01
C SER A 139 -15.60 61.89 -7.86
N ILE A 140 -15.01 62.96 -7.33
CA ILE A 140 -14.06 62.89 -6.21
C ILE A 140 -14.74 62.31 -4.95
N ILE A 141 -15.94 62.78 -4.61
CA ILE A 141 -16.70 62.27 -3.47
C ILE A 141 -16.98 60.76 -3.62
N THR A 142 -17.29 60.29 -4.83
CA THR A 142 -17.55 58.88 -5.13
C THR A 142 -16.29 58.03 -4.97
N LEU A 143 -15.15 58.47 -5.51
CA LEU A 143 -13.87 57.77 -5.38
C LEU A 143 -13.36 57.72 -3.94
N ASN A 144 -13.65 58.74 -3.13
CA ASN A 144 -13.27 58.77 -1.70
C ASN A 144 -13.94 57.67 -0.86
N LYS A 145 -14.94 56.95 -1.39
CA LYS A 145 -15.54 55.78 -0.73
C LYS A 145 -14.70 54.50 -0.89
N ILE A 146 -13.85 54.42 -1.92
CA ILE A 146 -13.07 53.23 -2.24
C ILE A 146 -12.11 52.81 -1.10
N PRO A 147 -11.34 53.72 -0.47
CA PRO A 147 -10.42 53.33 0.60
C PRO A 147 -11.09 52.60 1.77
N ALA A 148 -12.32 52.98 2.13
CA ALA A 148 -13.08 52.32 3.19
C ALA A 148 -13.47 50.88 2.80
N ILE A 149 -13.94 50.68 1.56
CA ILE A 149 -14.27 49.33 1.05
C ILE A 149 -13.00 48.46 0.96
N GLN A 150 -11.88 49.06 0.56
CA GLN A 150 -10.62 48.34 0.46
C GLN A 150 -10.09 47.90 1.83
N SER A 151 -10.32 48.70 2.88
CA SER A 151 -10.08 48.31 4.26
C SER A 151 -10.94 47.10 4.66
N GLN A 152 -12.23 47.09 4.29
CA GLN A 152 -13.12 45.94 4.56
C GLN A 152 -12.66 44.67 3.84
N ILE A 153 -12.21 44.78 2.59
CA ILE A 153 -11.63 43.64 1.86
C ILE A 153 -10.40 43.09 2.59
N ASN A 154 -9.51 43.97 3.07
CA ASN A 154 -8.32 43.52 3.81
C ASN A 154 -8.69 42.82 5.13
N GLN A 155 -9.73 43.29 5.83
CA GLN A 155 -10.24 42.64 7.04
C GLN A 155 -10.81 41.25 6.73
N LEU A 156 -11.62 41.12 5.68
CA LEU A 156 -12.15 39.83 5.23
C LEU A 156 -11.04 38.87 4.80
N GLN A 157 -9.97 39.36 4.17
CA GLN A 157 -8.80 38.54 3.83
C GLN A 157 -8.05 38.05 5.07
N GLN A 158 -7.95 38.87 6.12
CA GLN A 158 -7.39 38.45 7.40
C GLN A 158 -8.26 37.39 8.06
N GLU A 159 -9.58 37.56 8.05
CA GLU A 159 -10.53 36.58 8.57
C GLU A 159 -10.42 35.24 7.83
N LEU A 160 -10.34 35.28 6.49
CA LEU A 160 -10.13 34.10 5.65
C LEU A 160 -8.85 33.34 6.03
N SER A 161 -7.76 34.05 6.35
CA SER A 161 -6.49 33.44 6.77
C SER A 161 -6.54 32.83 8.19
N SER A 162 -7.54 33.20 8.98
CA SER A 162 -7.73 32.71 10.35
C SER A 162 -8.62 31.46 10.43
N ILE A 163 -9.33 31.12 9.35
CA ILE A 163 -10.15 29.90 9.27
C ILE A 163 -9.23 28.70 9.35
N LYS A 164 -9.36 27.94 10.43
CA LYS A 164 -8.60 26.70 10.63
C LYS A 164 -9.27 25.53 9.91
N PRO A 165 -8.49 24.52 9.48
CA PRO A 165 -9.05 23.26 9.02
C PRO A 165 -9.85 22.56 10.12
N GLN A 166 -11.17 22.67 10.04
CA GLN A 166 -12.08 21.73 10.69
C GLN A 166 -12.17 20.46 9.84
N SER A 167 -11.12 19.63 9.92
CA SER A 167 -11.22 18.25 9.45
C SER A 167 -12.07 17.47 10.45
N ASN A 168 -13.32 17.20 10.09
CA ASN A 168 -14.23 16.30 10.81
C ASN A 168 -13.91 14.82 10.55
N THR A 169 -12.64 14.47 10.29
CA THR A 169 -12.29 13.06 10.17
C THR A 169 -12.07 12.48 11.56
N ALA A 170 -12.58 11.26 11.78
CA ALA A 170 -12.38 10.54 13.04
C ALA A 170 -10.89 10.37 13.39
N ALA A 171 -10.00 10.33 12.38
CA ALA A 171 -8.56 10.28 12.57
C ALA A 171 -8.01 11.59 13.15
N THR A 172 -8.40 12.76 12.64
CA THR A 172 -7.95 14.05 13.18
C THR A 172 -8.45 14.24 14.62
N GLU A 173 -9.70 13.90 14.92
CA GLU A 173 -10.20 13.96 16.30
C GLU A 173 -9.42 13.05 17.26
N LEU A 174 -9.08 11.84 16.81
CA LEU A 174 -8.26 10.93 17.59
C LEU A 174 -6.89 11.53 17.90
N PHE A 175 -6.22 12.14 16.91
CA PHE A 175 -4.94 12.80 17.12
C PHE A 175 -5.04 13.97 18.08
N THR A 176 -6.09 14.81 17.97
CA THR A 176 -6.34 15.91 18.92
C THR A 176 -6.58 15.40 20.34
N ARG A 177 -7.30 14.27 20.50
CA ARG A 177 -7.50 13.64 21.82
C ARG A 177 -6.22 13.07 22.41
N ILE A 178 -5.33 12.54 21.58
CA ILE A 178 -4.01 12.04 22.04
C ILE A 178 -3.11 13.22 22.39
N ALA A 179 -3.09 14.26 21.57
CA ALA A 179 -2.34 15.51 21.79
C ALA A 179 -2.72 16.16 23.12
N SER A 180 -4.03 16.32 23.39
CA SER A 180 -4.50 16.91 24.65
C SER A 180 -4.12 16.11 25.90
N ARG A 181 -3.96 14.78 25.79
CA ARG A 181 -3.52 13.92 26.90
C ARG A 181 -2.00 13.90 27.09
N THR A 182 -1.24 14.10 26.02
CA THR A 182 0.23 14.02 26.04
C THR A 182 0.91 15.38 26.22
N GLY A 183 0.16 16.48 26.07
CA GLY A 183 0.72 17.83 26.07
C GLY A 183 1.54 18.15 24.82
N LEU A 184 1.46 17.28 23.79
CA LEU A 184 2.11 17.48 22.50
C LEU A 184 1.18 18.23 21.54
N ASP A 185 1.77 18.82 20.51
CA ASP A 185 1.01 19.41 19.42
C ASP A 185 0.36 18.32 18.53
N THR A 186 -0.79 18.64 17.93
CA THR A 186 -1.57 17.69 17.11
C THR A 186 -0.78 17.23 15.89
N ASP A 187 -0.02 18.12 15.25
CA ASP A 187 0.76 17.77 14.05
C ASP A 187 1.93 16.84 14.41
N THR A 188 2.52 17.03 15.59
CA THR A 188 3.55 16.14 16.13
C THR A 188 3.02 14.74 16.36
N VAL A 189 1.85 14.62 17.01
CA VAL A 189 1.20 13.33 17.28
C VAL A 189 0.81 12.62 15.99
N MET A 190 0.25 13.35 15.04
CA MET A 190 -0.14 12.83 13.73
C MET A 190 1.09 12.28 12.98
N THR A 191 2.16 13.08 12.90
CA THR A 191 3.42 12.69 12.24
C THR A 191 4.03 11.45 12.87
N ALA A 192 4.15 11.43 14.21
CA ALA A 192 4.69 10.29 14.93
C ALA A 192 3.85 9.02 14.70
N THR A 193 2.53 9.15 14.63
CA THR A 193 1.63 8.02 14.37
C THR A 193 1.80 7.48 12.95
N TYR A 194 1.91 8.35 11.94
CA TYR A 194 2.17 7.92 10.56
C TYR A 194 3.52 7.24 10.41
N ILE A 195 4.57 7.73 11.07
CA ILE A 195 5.87 7.06 11.12
C ILE A 195 5.71 5.66 11.74
N ALA A 196 5.01 5.56 12.87
CA ALA A 196 4.80 4.28 13.54
C ALA A 196 4.04 3.28 12.65
N ILE A 197 2.99 3.72 11.96
CA ILE A 197 2.24 2.89 11.01
C ILE A 197 3.15 2.43 9.86
N ALA A 198 3.92 3.33 9.26
CA ALA A 198 4.83 3.00 8.18
C ALA A 198 5.89 1.97 8.61
N VAL A 199 6.47 2.14 9.80
CA VAL A 199 7.42 1.17 10.38
C VAL A 199 6.76 -0.19 10.61
N LEU A 200 5.53 -0.23 11.13
CA LEU A 200 4.81 -1.49 11.38
C LEU A 200 4.49 -2.24 10.09
N ILE A 201 4.12 -1.53 9.02
CA ILE A 201 3.88 -2.10 7.69
C ILE A 201 5.17 -2.74 7.17
N GLU A 202 6.29 -2.02 7.20
CA GLU A 202 7.58 -2.52 6.72
C GLU A 202 8.09 -3.70 7.57
N LEU A 203 7.92 -3.65 8.89
CA LEU A 203 8.29 -4.75 9.78
C LEU A 203 7.46 -6.01 9.48
N ALA A 204 6.14 -5.89 9.38
CA ALA A 204 5.25 -7.01 9.10
C ALA A 204 5.56 -7.64 7.73
N LEU A 205 5.88 -6.83 6.74
CA LEU A 205 6.25 -7.28 5.40
C LEU A 205 7.61 -7.99 5.41
N THR A 206 8.60 -7.40 6.09
CA THR A 206 9.93 -8.00 6.29
C THR A 206 9.84 -9.39 6.91
N ILE A 207 9.06 -9.52 8.00
CA ILE A 207 8.83 -10.81 8.67
C ILE A 207 8.14 -11.80 7.73
N SER A 208 7.14 -11.35 6.97
CA SER A 208 6.38 -12.20 6.05
C SER A 208 7.26 -12.72 4.90
N VAL A 209 8.11 -11.85 4.32
CA VAL A 209 9.07 -12.23 3.27
C VAL A 209 10.13 -13.18 3.81
N ALA A 210 10.69 -12.89 4.99
CA ALA A 210 11.66 -13.77 5.64
C ALA A 210 11.06 -15.15 5.97
N ALA A 211 9.81 -15.20 6.44
CA ALA A 211 9.09 -16.44 6.73
C ALA A 211 8.69 -17.22 5.47
N ALA A 212 8.49 -16.53 4.35
CA ALA A 212 8.18 -17.14 3.05
C ALA A 212 9.44 -17.65 2.32
N ALA A 213 10.62 -17.11 2.64
CA ALA A 213 11.88 -17.51 2.04
C ALA A 213 12.20 -18.98 2.36
N GLU A 214 12.52 -19.75 1.32
CA GLU A 214 12.91 -21.14 1.47
C GLU A 214 14.40 -21.20 1.84
N PRO A 215 14.81 -21.95 2.89
CA PRO A 215 16.21 -22.02 3.26
C PRO A 215 17.00 -22.64 2.11
N ALA A 216 18.16 -22.05 1.77
CA ALA A 216 19.00 -22.45 0.64
C ALA A 216 19.28 -23.95 0.60
N ALA A 217 19.52 -24.56 1.77
CA ALA A 217 19.73 -26.01 1.92
C ALA A 217 18.57 -26.87 1.38
N ARG A 218 17.31 -26.39 1.44
CA ARG A 218 16.15 -27.11 0.89
C ARG A 218 16.02 -26.93 -0.63
N VAL A 219 16.43 -25.79 -1.16
CA VAL A 219 16.46 -25.54 -2.60
C VAL A 219 17.53 -26.41 -3.24
N GLU A 220 18.72 -26.48 -2.65
CA GLU A 220 19.81 -27.35 -3.09
C GLU A 220 19.44 -28.83 -2.96
N ALA A 221 18.84 -29.26 -1.85
CA ALA A 221 18.40 -30.64 -1.69
C ALA A 221 17.35 -31.03 -2.75
N ARG A 222 16.45 -30.10 -3.13
CA ARG A 222 15.49 -30.32 -4.24
C ARG A 222 16.17 -30.35 -5.60
N ALA A 223 17.09 -29.42 -5.87
CA ALA A 223 17.85 -29.38 -7.10
C ALA A 223 18.68 -30.66 -7.27
N GLN A 224 19.32 -31.15 -6.20
CA GLN A 224 20.04 -32.42 -6.20
C GLN A 224 19.10 -33.63 -6.33
N ALA A 225 17.93 -33.61 -5.71
CA ALA A 225 16.92 -34.67 -5.87
C ALA A 225 16.35 -34.73 -7.30
N GLN A 226 16.25 -33.60 -7.99
CA GLN A 226 15.82 -33.51 -9.39
C GLN A 226 16.96 -33.80 -10.38
N ALA A 227 18.20 -33.47 -10.02
CA ALA A 227 19.40 -33.75 -10.82
C ALA A 227 19.89 -35.19 -10.67
N LYS A 228 19.46 -35.94 -9.64
CA LYS A 228 19.63 -37.40 -9.65
C LYS A 228 18.88 -37.93 -10.88
N PRO A 229 19.57 -38.53 -11.85
CA PRO A 229 18.90 -39.09 -13.01
C PRO A 229 17.85 -40.06 -12.46
N LYS A 230 16.58 -39.87 -12.84
CA LYS A 230 15.59 -40.94 -12.74
C LYS A 230 16.32 -42.15 -13.32
N LYS A 231 16.67 -43.15 -12.48
CA LYS A 231 17.22 -44.42 -12.96
C LYS A 231 16.35 -44.78 -14.14
N SER A 232 16.89 -44.70 -15.36
CA SER A 232 16.13 -45.08 -16.54
C SER A 232 15.86 -46.55 -16.27
N ARG A 233 14.64 -46.88 -15.86
CA ARG A 233 14.22 -48.27 -15.73
C ARG A 233 14.61 -48.88 -17.06
N THR A 234 15.49 -49.87 -17.00
CA THR A 234 15.88 -50.56 -18.22
C THR A 234 14.59 -51.11 -18.83
N PHE A 235 14.53 -51.18 -20.16
CA PHE A 235 13.34 -51.72 -20.83
C PHE A 235 12.94 -53.10 -20.25
N SER A 236 13.92 -53.89 -19.80
CA SER A 236 13.71 -55.13 -19.06
C SER A 236 12.99 -54.96 -17.72
N GLU A 237 13.32 -53.94 -16.91
CA GLU A 237 12.61 -53.66 -15.64
C GLU A 237 11.17 -53.22 -15.89
N TYR A 238 10.92 -52.45 -16.97
CA TYR A 238 9.57 -52.06 -17.36
C TYR A 238 8.74 -53.26 -17.83
N LEU A 239 9.32 -54.13 -18.67
CA LEU A 239 8.67 -55.36 -19.11
C LEU A 239 8.39 -56.31 -17.94
N PHE A 240 9.31 -56.42 -16.97
CA PHE A 240 9.14 -57.30 -15.82
C PHE A 240 8.02 -56.80 -14.90
N ASP A 241 7.95 -55.50 -14.62
CA ASP A 241 6.85 -54.91 -13.83
C ASP A 241 5.51 -55.05 -14.56
N SER A 242 5.48 -54.88 -15.89
CA SER A 242 4.26 -55.04 -16.69
C SER A 242 3.78 -56.48 -16.69
N ALA A 243 4.68 -57.45 -16.91
CA ALA A 243 4.35 -58.87 -16.90
C ALA A 243 3.91 -59.35 -15.50
N LYS A 244 4.53 -58.82 -14.43
CA LYS A 244 4.13 -59.13 -13.06
C LYS A 244 2.72 -58.64 -12.77
N LYS A 245 2.39 -57.42 -13.19
CA LYS A 245 1.05 -56.86 -13.00
C LYS A 245 -0.02 -57.66 -13.76
N GLU A 246 0.29 -58.05 -15.00
CA GLU A 246 -0.60 -58.89 -15.82
C GLU A 246 -0.79 -60.29 -15.18
N TRP A 247 0.27 -60.87 -14.63
CA TRP A 247 0.20 -62.14 -13.90
C TRP A 247 -0.64 -62.04 -12.61
N GLU A 248 -0.52 -60.95 -11.86
CA GLU A 248 -1.33 -60.68 -10.66
C GLU A 248 -2.82 -60.44 -11.01
N GLU A 249 -3.13 -59.82 -12.15
CA GLU A 249 -4.51 -59.68 -12.64
C GLU A 249 -5.10 -61.03 -13.09
N ILE A 250 -4.30 -61.89 -13.74
CA ILE A 250 -4.72 -63.22 -14.18
C ILE A 250 -4.91 -64.18 -12.99
N ASN A 251 -4.02 -64.14 -11.99
CA ASN A 251 -4.07 -65.07 -10.86
C ASN A 251 -4.88 -64.57 -9.66
N GLY A 252 -5.14 -63.26 -9.58
CA GLY A 252 -6.01 -62.67 -8.56
C GLY A 252 -7.50 -63.01 -8.73
N THR A 253 -7.90 -63.63 -9.84
CA THR A 253 -9.29 -64.04 -10.13
C THR A 253 -9.61 -65.50 -9.80
N PHE A 254 -8.66 -66.30 -9.29
CA PHE A 254 -8.94 -67.68 -8.90
C PHE A 254 -9.32 -67.80 -7.42
N THR A 255 -10.56 -67.43 -7.08
CA THR A 255 -11.21 -67.88 -5.84
C THR A 255 -11.82 -69.27 -6.08
N PRO A 256 -11.34 -70.34 -5.42
CA PRO A 256 -11.95 -71.66 -5.54
C PRO A 256 -13.24 -71.69 -4.72
N GLU A 257 -14.38 -71.50 -5.40
CA GLU A 257 -15.71 -71.58 -4.82
C GLU A 257 -16.22 -73.04 -4.86
N SER A 258 -16.46 -73.58 -3.67
CA SER A 258 -17.30 -74.74 -3.30
C SER A 258 -17.15 -76.08 -4.04
N GLN A 259 -16.62 -77.08 -3.34
CA GLN A 259 -17.21 -78.42 -3.36
C GLN A 259 -17.30 -78.97 -1.92
N THR A 260 -18.47 -78.73 -1.34
CA THR A 260 -19.01 -79.38 -0.15
C THR A 260 -19.56 -80.76 -0.48
N ASP A 261 -19.61 -81.60 0.55
CA ASP A 261 -20.42 -82.81 0.72
C ASP A 261 -20.10 -84.04 -0.14
N ASN A 262 -19.61 -85.10 0.53
CA ASN A 262 -20.37 -86.34 0.67
C ASN A 262 -19.51 -87.44 1.35
N LYS A 263 -19.59 -87.57 2.69
CA LYS A 263 -19.29 -88.85 3.38
C LYS A 263 -20.17 -88.99 4.63
N GLN A 264 -21.39 -89.47 4.41
CA GLN A 264 -22.14 -90.22 5.43
C GLN A 264 -22.09 -91.72 5.14
N ALA A 265 -22.06 -92.47 6.25
CA ALA A 265 -22.53 -93.84 6.43
C ALA A 265 -21.67 -95.01 5.92
N ILE A 266 -21.19 -95.84 6.87
CA ILE A 266 -21.40 -97.30 7.04
C ILE A 266 -20.93 -97.63 8.49
N LYS A 267 -21.85 -97.76 9.46
CA LYS A 267 -22.31 -99.01 10.14
C LYS A 267 -21.17 -99.96 10.57
N ALA A 268 -20.83 -100.05 11.85
CA ALA A 268 -21.48 -100.82 12.94
C ALA A 268 -21.28 -102.35 12.86
N ALA A 269 -20.65 -102.94 13.89
CA ALA A 269 -21.00 -104.26 14.43
C ALA A 269 -20.45 -104.43 15.88
N PRO A 270 -21.23 -105.05 16.78
CA PRO A 270 -20.87 -105.26 18.19
C PRO A 270 -20.42 -106.70 18.50
N THR A 271 -19.60 -106.87 19.54
CA THR A 271 -19.75 -107.81 20.67
C THR A 271 -18.61 -107.57 21.65
#